data_AF-A0A3B8I3W3-F1
#
_entry.id   AF-A0A3B8I3W3-F1
#
_cell.length_a   1.000
_cell.length_b   1.000
_cell.length_c   1.000
_cell.angle_alpha   90.00
_cell.angle_beta   90.00
_cell.angle_gamma   90.00
#
_symmetry.space_group_name_H-M   'P 1'
#
loop_
_entity.id
_entity.type
_entity.pdbx_description
1 polymer ?
#
loop_
_entity_poly.entity_id
_entity_poly.type
_entity_poly.pdbx_seq_one_letter_code
_entity_poly.pdbx_strand_id
1 'polypeptide(L)' 'MMPCCIVRPVLRQTGPTYAQAQRALRYLQGIHKSWRLQMRYDSELAEIIYYSSSASPNQLLAHLQAQFPGMEVQVFF' A
#
# COMPACT_ATOMS: atom_id res chain seq x y z
N MET A 1 -19.62 -9.51 -4.03
CA MET A 1 -18.79 -8.63 -3.19
C MET A 1 -17.60 -8.19 -4.02
N MET A 2 -17.21 -6.91 -4.02
CA MET A 2 -15.98 -6.46 -4.71
C MET A 2 -14.76 -6.91 -3.90
N PRO A 3 -13.70 -7.45 -4.52
CA PRO A 3 -12.50 -7.87 -3.81
C PRO A 3 -11.80 -6.64 -3.21
N CYS A 4 -11.45 -6.74 -1.93
CA CYS A 4 -10.52 -5.80 -1.29
C CYS A 4 -9.12 -6.42 -1.33
N CYS A 5 -8.11 -5.58 -1.48
CA CYS A 5 -6.74 -6.00 -1.38
C CYS A 5 -6.05 -5.08 -0.38
N ILE A 6 -5.25 -5.67 0.49
CA ILE A 6 -4.59 -4.96 1.58
C ILE A 6 -3.10 -5.04 1.34
N VAL A 7 -2.45 -3.88 1.26
CA VAL A 7 -1.00 -3.78 1.18
C VAL A 7 -0.47 -3.30 2.52
N ARG A 8 0.30 -4.15 3.19
CA ARG A 8 1.00 -3.82 4.42
C ARG A 8 2.48 -3.58 4.12
N PRO A 9 2.95 -2.32 4.09
CA PRO A 9 4.36 -2.07 4.31
C PRO A 9 4.79 -2.70 5.65
N VAL A 10 5.82 -3.55 5.63
CA VAL A 10 6.39 -4.18 6.82
C VAL A 10 7.23 -3.14 7.55
N LEU A 11 6.88 -2.92 8.81
CA LEU A 11 7.50 -1.91 9.65
C LEU A 11 8.69 -2.55 10.37
N ARG A 12 9.92 -2.31 9.90
CA ARG A 12 11.11 -2.62 10.72
C ARG A 12 11.17 -1.59 11.85
N GLN A 13 11.37 -2.06 13.08
CA GLN A 13 11.13 -1.40 14.39
C GLN A 13 11.85 -0.05 14.67
N THR A 14 12.43 0.65 13.69
CA THR A 14 13.23 1.87 13.91
C THR A 14 12.87 2.99 12.91
N GLY A 15 11.69 3.60 13.04
CA GLY A 15 11.20 4.73 12.21
C GLY A 15 11.21 4.45 10.68
N PRO A 16 11.20 5.45 9.78
CA PRO A 16 10.16 6.41 9.40
C PRO A 16 8.99 5.75 8.62
N THR A 17 8.14 5.00 9.33
CA THR A 17 7.18 4.04 8.78
C THR A 17 5.86 4.64 8.30
N TYR A 18 5.29 5.59 9.05
CA TYR A 18 4.06 6.30 8.66
C TYR A 18 4.29 7.22 7.44
N ALA A 19 5.41 7.97 7.43
CA ALA A 19 5.73 8.89 6.34
C ALA A 19 6.00 8.16 5.01
N GLN A 20 6.50 6.93 5.06
CA GLN A 20 6.67 6.08 3.87
C GLN A 20 5.33 5.53 3.40
N ALA A 21 4.52 4.96 4.29
CA ALA A 21 3.18 4.47 3.95
C ALA A 21 2.27 5.59 3.40
N GLN A 22 2.34 6.80 3.97
CA GLN A 22 1.59 7.95 3.48
C GLN A 22 2.10 8.43 2.12
N ARG A 23 3.42 8.38 1.86
CA ARG A 23 3.99 8.67 0.53
C ARG A 23 3.56 7.63 -0.51
N ALA A 24 3.55 6.34 -0.13
CA ALA A 24 3.05 5.27 -0.96
C ALA A 24 1.56 5.47 -1.30
N LEU A 25 0.72 5.78 -0.31
CA LEU A 25 -0.69 6.08 -0.53
C LEU A 25 -0.88 7.23 -1.54
N ARG A 26 -0.18 8.35 -1.35
CA ARG A 26 -0.29 9.51 -2.26
C ARG A 26 0.19 9.18 -3.67
N TYR A 27 1.27 8.42 -3.79
CA TYR A 27 1.76 7.95 -5.09
C TYR A 27 0.70 7.11 -5.80
N LEU A 28 0.11 6.13 -5.09
CA LEU A 28 -0.95 5.27 -5.61
C LEU A 28 -2.21 6.05 -6.00
N GLN A 29 -2.62 7.03 -5.21
CA GLN A 29 -3.74 7.92 -5.55
C GLN A 29 -3.46 8.76 -6.80
N GLY A 30 -2.19 9.11 -7.05
CA GLY A 30 -1.76 9.85 -8.22
C GLY A 30 -1.82 9.02 -9.51
N ILE A 31 -1.40 7.76 -9.45
CA ILE A 31 -1.36 6.86 -10.62
C ILE A 31 -2.70 6.15 -10.88
N HIS A 32 -3.49 5.87 -9.83
CA HIS A 32 -4.73 5.10 -9.91
C HIS A 32 -5.91 5.88 -9.33
N LYS A 33 -6.32 6.93 -10.05
CA LYS A 33 -7.44 7.82 -9.66
C LYS A 33 -8.78 7.11 -9.52
N SER A 34 -8.96 5.96 -10.18
CA SER A 34 -10.19 5.15 -10.11
C SER A 34 -10.21 4.19 -8.92
N TRP A 35 -9.10 4.01 -8.21
CA TRP A 35 -9.03 3.08 -7.09
C TRP A 35 -9.47 3.78 -5.82
N ARG A 36 -10.38 3.15 -5.09
CA ARG A 36 -10.74 3.59 -3.76
C ARG A 36 -9.66 3.13 -2.78
N LEU A 37 -8.67 3.98 -2.56
CA LEU A 37 -7.56 3.75 -1.63
C LEU A 37 -7.92 4.29 -0.24
N GLN A 38 -7.77 3.47 0.78
CA GLN A 38 -7.90 3.82 2.20
C GLN A 38 -6.61 3.42 2.92
N MET A 39 -6.25 4.16 3.95
CA MET A 39 -5.13 3.80 4.81
C MET A 39 -5.66 3.53 6.20
N ARG A 40 -5.31 2.38 6.76
CA ARG A 40 -5.52 2.06 8.17
C ARG A 40 -4.15 2.08 8.84
N TYR A 41 -4.05 2.77 9.96
CA TYR A 41 -2.80 2.86 10.72
C TYR A 41 -3.09 2.62 12.19
N ASP A 42 -2.20 1.88 12.83
CA ASP A 42 -2.11 1.66 14.27
C ASP A 42 -0.65 1.84 14.71
N SER A 43 -0.40 1.89 16.01
CA SER A 43 0.93 2.09 16.62
C SER A 43 2.02 1.16 16.06
N GLU A 44 1.63 -0.03 15.58
CA GLU A 44 2.53 -1.07 15.08
C GLU A 44 2.42 -1.36 13.59
N LEU A 45 1.40 -0.83 12.89
CA LEU A 45 1.08 -1.25 11.52
C LEU A 45 0.52 -0.11 10.66
N ALA A 46 0.94 -0.07 9.39
CA ALA A 46 0.31 0.73 8.36
C ALA A 46 -0.20 -0.19 7.25
N GLU A 47 -1.46 -0.03 6.86
CA GLU A 47 -2.09 -0.81 5.81
C GLU A 47 -2.71 0.14 4.78
N ILE A 48 -2.49 -0.12 3.51
CA ILE A 48 -3.14 0.54 2.39
C ILE A 48 -4.15 -0.45 1.83
N ILE A 49 -5.43 -0.19 2.10
CA ILE A 49 -6.55 -0.99 1.62
C ILE A 49 -7.01 -0.38 0.31
N TYR A 50 -7.20 -1.19 -0.72
CA TYR A 50 -7.80 -0.71 -1.95
C TYR A 50 -8.87 -1.66 -2.47
N TYR A 51 -9.87 -1.07 -3.11
CA TYR A 51 -10.95 -1.78 -3.75
C TYR A 51 -10.82 -1.58 -5.25
N SER A 52 -10.53 -2.66 -5.98
CA SER A 52 -10.40 -2.61 -7.43
C SER A 52 -10.82 -3.94 -8.05
N SER A 53 -11.57 -3.87 -9.14
CA SER A 53 -11.94 -5.03 -9.95
C SER A 53 -10.92 -5.33 -11.06
N SER A 54 -9.95 -4.44 -11.28
CA SER A 54 -9.05 -4.49 -12.45
C SER A 54 -7.56 -4.50 -12.09
N ALA A 55 -7.22 -4.24 -10.82
CA ALA A 55 -5.85 -4.16 -10.37
C ALA A 55 -5.34 -5.51 -9.88
N SER A 56 -4.34 -6.06 -10.58
CA SER A 56 -3.61 -7.21 -10.07
C SER A 56 -2.74 -6.77 -8.88
N PRO A 57 -2.81 -7.42 -7.71
CA PRO A 57 -2.01 -7.01 -6.56
C PRO A 57 -0.50 -7.16 -6.78
N ASN A 58 -0.10 -7.97 -7.75
CA ASN A 58 1.29 -8.08 -8.20
C ASN A 58 1.78 -6.81 -8.93
N GLN A 59 0.91 -6.14 -9.70
CA GLN A 59 1.26 -4.85 -10.32
C GLN A 59 1.46 -3.79 -9.26
N LEU A 60 0.61 -3.78 -8.25
CA LEU A 60 0.72 -2.85 -7.14
C LEU A 60 2.01 -3.06 -6.34
N LEU A 61 2.33 -4.31 -6.05
CA LEU A 61 3.59 -4.68 -5.41
C LEU A 61 4.79 -4.20 -6.23
N ALA A 62 4.78 -4.44 -7.55
CA ALA A 62 5.84 -4.00 -8.45
C ALA A 62 6.01 -2.47 -8.45
N HIS A 63 4.91 -1.71 -8.51
CA HIS A 63 4.94 -0.25 -8.43
C HIS A 63 5.52 0.26 -7.11
N LEU A 64 5.13 -0.35 -5.99
CA LEU A 64 5.61 0.06 -4.67
C LEU A 64 7.09 -0.30 -4.47
N GLN A 65 7.51 -1.48 -4.89
CA GLN A 65 8.92 -1.90 -4.81
C GLN A 65 9.83 -1.05 -5.72
N ALA A 66 9.35 -0.68 -6.91
CA ALA A 66 10.09 0.18 -7.82
C ALA A 66 10.27 1.60 -7.25
N GLN A 67 9.22 2.16 -6.64
CA GLN A 67 9.24 3.56 -6.18
C GLN A 67 9.80 3.73 -4.77
N PHE A 68 9.74 2.69 -3.94
CA PHE A 68 10.22 2.69 -2.56
C PHE A 68 11.19 1.52 -2.34
N PRO A 69 12.39 1.56 -2.96
CA PRO A 69 13.39 0.50 -2.80
C PRO A 69 13.79 0.37 -1.33
N GLY A 70 13.69 -0.84 -0.79
CA GLY A 70 13.93 -1.14 0.63
C GLY A 70 12.67 -1.11 1.51
N MET A 71 11.50 -0.75 0.98
CA MET A 71 10.22 -0.95 1.66
C MET A 71 9.78 -2.41 1.45
N GLU A 72 9.83 -3.20 2.52
CA GLU A 72 9.23 -4.54 2.53
C GLU A 72 7.70 -4.39 2.44
N VAL A 73 7.05 -5.05 1.50
CA VAL A 73 5.61 -4.92 1.25
C VAL A 73 4.98 -6.31 1.23
N GLN A 74 3.98 -6.52 2.08
CA GLN A 74 3.14 -7.71 2.10
C GLN A 74 1.77 -7.39 1.49
N VAL A 75 1.21 -8.31 0.73
CA VAL A 75 -0.07 -8.14 0.03
C VAL A 75 -1.02 -9.25 0.46
N PHE A 76 -2.24 -8.89 0.87
CA PHE A 76 -3.30 -9.78 1.32
C PHE A 76 -4.56 -9.59 0.46
N PHE A 77 -5.31 -10.67 0.26
CA PHE A 77 -6.54 -10.76 -0.54
C PHE A 77 -7.75 -11.08 0.34
#